data_AF-A0A452QIJ0-F1
#
_entry.id   AF-A0A452QIJ0-F1
#
_cell.length_a   1.000
_cell.length_b   1.000
_cell.length_c   1.000
_cell.angle_alpha   90.00
_cell.angle_beta   90.00
_cell.angle_gamma   90.00
#
_symmetry.space_group_name_H-M   'P 1'
#
loop_
_entity.id
_entity.type
_entity.pdbx_description
1 polymer ?
#
loop_
_entity_poly.entity_id
_entity_poly.type
_entity_poly.pdbx_seq_one_letter_code
_entity_poly.pdbx_strand_id
1 'polypeptide(L)'
;MGPDATVAWRRSLLLPRLLLVPLLWSGLALGALALVSSPHRVLYDLLSEQQLLEVEDLSLTLLQGGRLGPLSLPPDLPDLDPECRELLLDFANSSAELTGCLVRSARPVRLCQTCYPLFQQVANKMDNISRAVGNTSESHSCARSLLMADRMQIVVILSEFFNSTWQKANCASK
;
A
#
# COMPACT_ATOMS: atom_id res chain seq x y z
N MET A 1 56.32 -0.66 -46.60
CA MET A 1 55.87 0.75 -46.46
C MET A 1 55.51 0.96 -45.00
N GLY A 2 56.27 1.82 -44.32
CA GLY A 2 56.12 2.09 -42.89
C GLY A 2 55.09 3.19 -42.56
N PRO A 3 55.23 3.88 -41.42
CA PRO A 3 54.52 3.53 -40.17
C PRO A 3 53.98 4.77 -39.43
N ASP A 4 53.66 4.62 -38.14
CA ASP A 4 53.49 5.59 -37.02
C ASP A 4 52.07 5.67 -36.40
N ALA A 5 51.87 5.70 -35.07
CA ALA A 5 52.79 5.80 -33.94
C ALA A 5 52.21 5.16 -32.66
N THR A 6 53.10 4.56 -31.87
CA THR A 6 53.00 4.28 -30.43
C THR A 6 52.72 5.55 -29.61
N VAL A 7 52.18 5.53 -28.38
CA VAL A 7 52.96 5.39 -27.13
C VAL A 7 52.00 5.31 -25.92
N ALA A 8 52.28 4.36 -25.03
CA ALA A 8 51.72 4.25 -23.68
C ALA A 8 52.52 5.13 -22.70
N TRP A 9 51.86 5.74 -21.69
CA TRP A 9 52.59 6.20 -20.51
C TRP A 9 51.78 6.09 -19.22
N ARG A 10 52.19 5.11 -18.42
CA ARG A 10 51.85 4.89 -17.01
C ARG A 10 53.02 5.44 -16.20
N ARG A 11 52.80 6.29 -15.19
CA ARG A 11 53.73 6.49 -14.08
C ARG A 11 53.06 7.17 -12.89
N SER A 12 52.86 6.39 -11.83
CA SER A 12 52.70 6.85 -10.46
C SER A 12 54.05 7.37 -9.93
N LEU A 13 54.02 8.44 -9.14
CA LEU A 13 55.08 8.79 -8.20
C LEU A 13 54.45 9.24 -6.88
N LEU A 14 55.06 8.76 -5.80
CA LEU A 14 54.59 8.77 -4.41
C LEU A 14 55.10 9.99 -3.62
N LEU A 15 54.37 10.29 -2.54
CA LEU A 15 54.79 10.90 -1.25
C LEU A 15 54.98 12.44 -1.19
N PRO A 16 55.05 13.07 0.01
CA PRO A 16 54.01 13.18 1.03
C PRO A 16 53.97 14.60 1.68
N ARG A 17 52.84 15.09 2.19
CA ARG A 17 52.91 16.15 3.22
C ARG A 17 51.81 16.01 4.27
N LEU A 18 52.25 15.34 5.32
CA LEU A 18 51.67 15.19 6.64
C LEU A 18 51.66 16.54 7.37
N LEU A 19 50.64 16.72 8.23
CA LEU A 19 50.53 17.63 9.38
C LEU A 19 50.00 19.05 9.16
N LEU A 20 48.72 19.25 9.50
CA LEU A 20 48.29 20.31 10.42
C LEU A 20 47.08 19.78 11.22
N VAL A 21 47.38 19.45 12.48
CA VAL A 21 46.56 18.94 13.58
C VAL A 21 45.53 20.03 14.01
N PRO A 22 44.37 19.65 14.60
CA PRO A 22 43.21 20.52 14.71
C PRO A 22 43.35 21.52 15.85
N LEU A 23 43.00 22.78 15.59
CA LEU A 23 42.82 23.80 16.63
C LEU A 23 41.43 23.66 17.24
N LEU A 24 41.39 23.04 18.42
CA LEU A 24 40.29 23.15 19.37
C LEU A 24 40.08 24.62 19.77
N TRP A 25 38.83 25.04 19.74
CA TRP A 25 38.15 25.88 20.73
C TRP A 25 38.63 27.33 20.89
N SER A 26 37.91 28.25 20.25
CA SER A 26 37.59 29.56 20.82
C SER A 26 36.19 29.99 20.37
N GLY A 27 35.37 30.37 21.34
CA GLY A 27 33.94 30.61 21.18
C GLY A 27 33.57 32.07 20.91
N LEU A 28 32.27 32.24 20.60
CA LEU A 28 31.43 33.45 20.64
C LEU A 28 31.89 34.64 19.78
N ALA A 29 31.05 35.36 19.04
CA ALA A 29 29.62 35.35 18.79
C ALA A 29 29.39 36.35 17.63
N LEU A 30 28.36 36.15 16.81
CA LEU A 30 27.36 37.15 16.40
C LEU A 30 26.65 36.68 15.12
N GLY A 31 25.32 36.60 15.22
CA GLY A 31 24.46 37.07 14.14
C GLY A 31 24.06 36.06 13.06
N ALA A 32 23.10 35.19 13.38
CA ALA A 32 21.96 34.94 12.50
C ALA A 32 20.86 34.26 13.32
N LEU A 33 19.78 35.00 13.58
CA LEU A 33 18.53 34.43 14.06
C LEU A 33 17.95 33.56 12.93
N ALA A 34 18.35 32.29 12.89
CA ALA A 34 17.59 31.28 12.16
C ALA A 34 16.35 30.96 13.01
N LEU A 35 15.28 31.70 12.77
CA LEU A 35 13.93 31.39 13.23
C LEU A 35 13.51 30.08 12.55
N VAL A 36 13.93 28.94 13.11
CA VAL A 36 13.41 27.63 12.76
C VAL A 36 12.02 27.54 13.37
N SER A 37 11.03 27.97 12.60
CA SER A 37 9.63 27.72 12.90
C SER A 37 9.39 26.22 12.76
N SER A 38 9.34 25.54 13.89
CA SER A 38 8.95 24.12 13.97
C SER A 38 7.43 24.05 13.81
N PRO A 39 6.87 23.32 12.82
CA PRO A 39 5.41 23.27 12.60
C PRO A 39 4.67 22.57 13.74
N HIS A 40 5.38 21.87 14.62
CA HIS A 40 4.78 21.04 15.66
C HIS A 40 4.30 21.80 16.90
N ARG A 41 4.67 23.08 17.10
CA ARG A 41 4.26 23.80 18.32
C ARG A 41 2.99 24.63 18.22
N VAL A 42 2.47 24.89 17.01
CA VAL A 42 1.29 25.75 16.83
C VAL A 42 -0.02 24.94 16.88
N LEU A 43 0.02 23.63 16.65
CA LEU A 43 -1.20 22.79 16.67
C LEU A 43 -1.72 22.50 18.09
N TYR A 44 -0.85 22.53 19.10
CA TYR A 44 -1.23 22.20 20.49
C TYR A 44 -2.07 23.30 21.18
N ASP A 45 -2.08 24.53 20.66
CA ASP A 45 -2.79 25.66 21.27
C ASP A 45 -4.25 25.82 20.81
N LEU A 46 -4.74 24.98 19.88
CA LEU A 46 -6.10 25.10 19.33
C LEU A 46 -7.05 23.96 19.71
N LEU A 47 -6.57 22.95 20.45
CA LEU A 47 -7.36 21.78 20.83
C LEU A 47 -7.56 21.78 22.36
N SER A 48 -8.82 21.87 22.79
CA SER A 48 -9.18 21.63 24.19
C SER A 48 -8.83 20.19 24.58
N GLU A 49 -8.41 19.95 25.82
CA GLU A 49 -8.00 18.64 26.40
C GLU A 49 -8.95 17.48 26.04
N GLN A 50 -10.24 17.78 25.83
CA GLN A 50 -11.26 16.81 25.42
C GLN A 50 -11.03 16.22 24.02
N GLN A 51 -10.51 17.01 23.08
CA GLN A 51 -10.23 16.56 21.71
C GLN A 51 -8.89 15.82 21.59
N LEU A 52 -8.00 15.96 22.57
CA LEU A 52 -6.70 15.31 22.57
C LEU A 52 -6.82 13.80 22.84
N LEU A 53 -7.79 13.42 23.69
CA LEU A 53 -8.12 12.01 23.96
C LEU A 53 -8.79 11.29 22.76
N GLU A 54 -9.46 12.01 21.87
CA GLU A 54 -10.10 11.44 20.68
C GLU A 54 -9.08 11.14 19.56
N VAL A 55 -8.02 11.96 19.45
CA VAL A 55 -7.00 11.83 18.39
C VAL A 55 -6.03 10.67 18.66
N GLU A 56 -5.81 10.32 19.93
CA GLU A 56 -4.90 9.23 20.30
C GLU A 56 -5.45 7.85 19.92
N ASP A 57 -6.78 7.66 20.02
CA ASP A 57 -7.48 6.43 19.62
C ASP A 57 -7.47 6.24 18.08
N LEU A 58 -7.65 7.34 17.34
CA LEU A 58 -7.60 7.36 15.87
C LEU A 58 -6.18 7.05 15.33
N SER A 59 -5.13 7.50 16.01
CA SER A 59 -3.74 7.24 15.61
C SER A 59 -3.38 5.76 15.73
N LEU A 60 -3.80 5.10 16.81
CA LEU A 60 -3.58 3.66 17.03
C LEU A 60 -4.34 2.82 16.00
N THR A 61 -5.57 3.25 15.67
CA THR A 61 -6.39 2.63 14.64
C THR A 61 -5.75 2.76 13.25
N LEU A 62 -5.21 3.92 12.89
CA LEU A 62 -4.53 4.12 11.60
C LEU A 62 -3.20 3.36 11.48
N LEU A 63 -2.42 3.27 12.57
CA LEU A 63 -1.13 2.56 12.59
C LEU A 63 -1.29 1.04 12.55
N GLN A 64 -2.41 0.51 13.04
CA GLN A 64 -2.73 -0.92 12.96
C GLN A 64 -3.44 -1.32 11.66
N GLY A 65 -3.66 -0.39 10.72
CA GLY A 65 -4.53 -0.66 9.56
C GLY A 65 -5.97 -0.96 9.98
N GLY A 66 -6.39 -0.42 11.11
CA GLY A 66 -7.68 -0.59 11.74
C GLY A 66 -8.80 -0.11 10.83
N ARG A 67 -9.75 -1.03 10.63
CA ARG A 67 -10.97 -0.90 9.84
C ARG A 67 -11.60 0.48 9.97
N LEU A 68 -11.78 1.15 8.83
CA LEU A 68 -12.71 2.26 8.68
C LEU A 68 -14.15 1.76 8.87
N GLY A 69 -14.62 1.69 10.12
CA GLY A 69 -16.02 1.42 10.47
C GLY A 69 -16.66 0.19 9.83
N PRO A 70 -17.96 -0.06 10.04
CA PRO A 70 -18.73 -0.88 9.12
C PRO A 70 -18.69 -0.18 7.76
N LEU A 71 -18.27 -0.88 6.71
CA LEU A 71 -18.48 -0.45 5.33
C LEU A 71 -19.99 -0.52 5.02
N SER A 72 -20.80 0.32 5.67
CA SER A 72 -22.18 0.53 5.28
C SER A 72 -22.14 1.22 3.92
N LEU A 73 -22.43 0.45 2.86
CA LEU A 73 -22.67 0.99 1.53
C LEU A 73 -23.71 2.13 1.61
N PRO A 74 -23.61 3.15 0.74
CA PRO A 74 -24.60 4.22 0.68
C PRO A 74 -26.04 3.66 0.60
N PRO A 75 -27.01 4.27 1.28
CA PRO A 75 -28.39 3.77 1.33
C PRO A 75 -29.14 3.84 -0.01
N ASP A 76 -28.55 4.44 -1.05
CA ASP A 76 -29.20 4.71 -2.33
C ASP A 76 -28.79 3.75 -3.47
N LEU A 77 -28.18 2.61 -3.16
CA LEU A 77 -28.07 1.53 -4.13
C LEU A 77 -29.46 0.91 -4.31
N PRO A 78 -30.05 0.84 -5.53
CA PRO A 78 -31.30 0.15 -5.75
C PRO A 78 -31.19 -1.24 -5.13
N ASP A 79 -32.15 -1.61 -4.27
CA ASP A 79 -32.05 -2.70 -3.29
C ASP A 79 -31.39 -3.96 -3.88
N LEU A 80 -30.07 -4.04 -3.74
CA LEU A 80 -29.32 -5.25 -4.03
C LEU A 80 -29.81 -6.29 -3.04
N ASP A 81 -30.17 -7.47 -3.55
CA ASP A 81 -30.60 -8.60 -2.74
C ASP A 81 -29.64 -8.78 -1.55
N PRO A 82 -30.16 -8.94 -0.31
CA PRO A 82 -29.33 -8.94 0.89
C PRO A 82 -28.25 -10.03 0.86
N GLU A 83 -28.50 -11.17 0.23
CA GLU A 83 -27.49 -12.23 0.06
C GLU A 83 -26.35 -11.78 -0.86
N CYS A 84 -26.70 -11.17 -2.00
CA CYS A 84 -25.69 -10.63 -2.91
C CYS A 84 -24.90 -9.48 -2.26
N ARG A 85 -25.54 -8.70 -1.39
CA ARG A 85 -24.88 -7.64 -0.61
C ARG A 85 -23.85 -8.21 0.34
N GLU A 86 -24.17 -9.27 1.07
CA GLU A 86 -23.22 -9.96 1.95
C GLU A 86 -22.03 -10.52 1.18
N LEU A 87 -22.28 -11.18 0.03
CA LEU A 87 -21.21 -11.68 -0.83
C LEU A 87 -20.30 -10.55 -1.35
N LEU A 88 -20.88 -9.40 -1.72
CA LEU A 88 -20.12 -8.23 -2.15
C LEU A 88 -19.26 -7.66 -1.02
N LEU A 89 -19.80 -7.57 0.20
CA LEU A 89 -19.08 -7.09 1.38
C LEU A 89 -17.93 -8.02 1.77
N ASP A 90 -18.14 -9.33 1.71
CA ASP A 90 -17.11 -10.33 1.94
C ASP A 90 -15.95 -10.21 0.93
N PHE A 91 -16.28 -10.07 -0.36
CA PHE A 91 -15.28 -9.87 -1.40
C PHE A 91 -14.50 -8.56 -1.19
N ALA A 92 -15.19 -7.48 -0.81
CA ALA A 92 -14.57 -6.18 -0.55
C ALA A 92 -13.57 -6.25 0.63
N ASN A 93 -13.97 -6.86 1.75
CA ASN A 93 -13.10 -6.99 2.93
C ASN A 93 -11.85 -7.83 2.61
N SER A 94 -12.02 -9.02 2.00
CA SER A 94 -10.88 -9.87 1.62
C SER A 94 -9.96 -9.18 0.59
N SER A 95 -10.52 -8.41 -0.35
CA SER A 95 -9.74 -7.67 -1.35
C SER A 95 -8.90 -6.56 -0.72
N ALA A 96 -9.45 -5.84 0.27
CA ALA A 96 -8.72 -4.82 1.01
C ALA A 96 -7.56 -5.43 1.82
N GLU A 97 -7.82 -6.55 2.52
CA GLU A 97 -6.80 -7.27 3.27
C GLU A 97 -5.67 -7.79 2.38
N LEU A 98 -6.01 -8.41 1.24
CA LEU A 98 -5.03 -8.88 0.27
C LEU A 98 -4.19 -7.72 -0.27
N THR A 99 -4.82 -6.61 -0.67
CA THR A 99 -4.13 -5.42 -1.15
C THR A 99 -3.14 -4.89 -0.11
N GLY A 100 -3.59 -4.78 1.14
CA GLY A 100 -2.74 -4.37 2.25
C GLY A 100 -1.57 -5.34 2.50
N CYS A 101 -1.77 -6.64 2.33
CA CYS A 101 -0.69 -7.63 2.41
C CYS A 101 0.32 -7.49 1.27
N LEU A 102 -0.16 -7.34 0.03
CA LEU A 102 0.69 -7.20 -1.16
C LEU A 102 1.62 -5.98 -1.03
N VAL A 103 1.08 -4.83 -0.63
CA VAL A 103 1.84 -3.59 -0.47
C VAL A 103 2.88 -3.71 0.64
N ARG A 104 2.51 -4.24 1.82
CA ARG A 104 3.44 -4.44 2.94
C ARG A 104 4.51 -5.49 2.64
N SER A 105 4.20 -6.48 1.82
CA SER A 105 5.12 -7.57 1.44
C SER A 105 5.89 -7.29 0.14
N ALA A 106 5.86 -6.04 -0.35
CA ALA A 106 6.52 -5.66 -1.60
C ALA A 106 8.04 -5.47 -1.45
N ARG A 107 8.54 -5.15 -0.25
CA ARG A 107 9.98 -4.90 -0.01
C ARG A 107 10.46 -5.43 1.35
N PRO A 108 11.33 -6.48 1.38
CA PRO A 108 11.67 -7.35 0.26
C PRO A 108 10.43 -8.14 -0.22
N VAL A 109 10.42 -8.57 -1.48
CA VAL A 109 9.27 -9.27 -2.08
C VAL A 109 9.03 -10.61 -1.37
N ARG A 110 7.92 -10.72 -0.63
CA ARG A 110 7.50 -11.93 0.12
C ARG A 110 6.03 -12.32 -0.09
N LEU A 111 5.39 -11.73 -1.10
CA LEU A 111 3.95 -11.85 -1.33
C LEU A 111 3.42 -13.30 -1.47
N CYS A 112 4.17 -14.24 -2.09
CA CYS A 112 3.71 -15.62 -2.21
C CYS A 112 3.60 -16.31 -0.83
N GLN A 113 4.63 -16.15 0.01
CA GLN A 113 4.69 -16.81 1.32
C GLN A 113 3.73 -16.14 2.32
N THR A 114 3.62 -14.82 2.26
CA THR A 114 2.85 -14.04 3.25
C THR A 114 1.37 -13.91 2.88
N CYS A 115 1.03 -13.75 1.60
CA CYS A 115 -0.32 -13.38 1.18
C CYS A 115 -1.13 -14.52 0.55
N TYR A 116 -0.58 -15.72 0.43
CA TYR A 116 -1.29 -16.90 -0.11
C TYR A 116 -2.69 -17.13 0.50
N PRO A 117 -2.88 -17.19 1.83
CA PRO A 117 -4.21 -17.44 2.39
C PRO A 117 -5.22 -16.36 2.01
N LEU A 118 -4.78 -15.09 1.95
CA LEU A 118 -5.64 -13.97 1.55
C LEU A 118 -5.99 -14.03 0.05
N PHE A 119 -5.04 -14.44 -0.79
CA PHE A 119 -5.30 -14.67 -2.21
C PHE A 119 -6.33 -15.78 -2.41
N GLN A 120 -6.20 -16.90 -1.71
CA GLN A 120 -7.18 -17.98 -1.75
C GLN A 120 -8.56 -17.52 -1.27
N GLN A 121 -8.63 -16.71 -0.22
CA GLN A 121 -9.91 -16.15 0.24
C GLN A 121 -10.58 -15.31 -0.85
N VAL A 122 -9.86 -14.36 -1.46
CA VAL A 122 -10.42 -13.54 -2.55
C VAL A 122 -10.90 -14.40 -3.71
N ALA A 123 -10.12 -15.40 -4.11
CA ALA A 123 -10.51 -16.34 -5.17
C ALA A 123 -11.80 -17.10 -4.82
N ASN A 124 -11.90 -17.61 -3.59
CA ASN A 124 -13.09 -18.32 -3.11
C ASN A 124 -14.32 -17.39 -3.01
N LYS A 125 -14.14 -16.13 -2.57
CA LYS A 125 -15.26 -15.17 -2.50
C LYS A 125 -15.76 -14.77 -3.89
N MET A 126 -14.87 -14.61 -4.87
CA MET A 126 -15.26 -14.42 -6.27
C MET A 126 -16.03 -15.63 -6.80
N ASP A 127 -15.55 -16.84 -6.50
CA ASP A 127 -16.19 -18.08 -6.91
C ASP A 127 -17.60 -18.23 -6.32
N ASN A 128 -17.78 -17.90 -5.03
CA ASN A 128 -19.09 -17.86 -4.39
C ASN A 128 -20.04 -16.88 -5.11
N ILE A 129 -19.60 -15.66 -5.45
CA ILE A 129 -20.40 -14.71 -6.22
C ILE A 129 -20.80 -15.30 -7.58
N SER A 130 -19.86 -15.95 -8.27
CA SER A 130 -20.09 -16.49 -9.62
C SER A 130 -21.09 -17.64 -9.64
N ARG A 131 -21.18 -18.41 -8.55
CA ARG A 131 -22.07 -19.58 -8.42
C ARG A 131 -23.37 -19.29 -7.66
N ALA A 132 -23.46 -18.17 -6.95
CA ALA A 132 -24.63 -17.82 -6.17
C ALA A 132 -25.85 -17.52 -7.07
N VAL A 133 -26.85 -18.38 -6.95
CA VAL A 133 -28.19 -18.15 -7.50
C VAL A 133 -28.98 -17.45 -6.40
N GLY A 134 -29.42 -16.21 -6.62
CA GLY A 134 -30.22 -15.50 -5.64
C GLY A 134 -31.54 -16.23 -5.37
N ASN A 135 -32.18 -15.96 -4.24
CA ASN A 135 -33.44 -16.60 -3.81
C ASN A 135 -34.64 -16.37 -4.77
N THR A 136 -34.47 -15.56 -5.82
CA THR A 136 -35.51 -15.11 -6.74
C THR A 136 -35.26 -15.56 -8.18
N SER A 137 -35.48 -16.84 -8.52
CA SER A 137 -35.31 -17.41 -9.88
C SER A 137 -33.89 -17.29 -10.48
N GLU A 138 -33.56 -18.08 -11.50
CA GLU A 138 -32.27 -17.95 -12.23
C GLU A 138 -32.03 -16.55 -12.83
N SER A 139 -33.10 -15.75 -13.03
CA SER A 139 -32.98 -14.42 -13.64
C SER A 139 -32.32 -13.37 -12.74
N HIS A 140 -32.19 -13.64 -11.43
CA HIS A 140 -31.58 -12.75 -10.43
C HIS A 140 -30.37 -13.40 -9.72
N SER A 141 -29.51 -14.11 -10.44
CA SER A 141 -28.24 -14.58 -9.86
C SER A 141 -27.36 -13.40 -9.42
N CYS A 142 -26.64 -13.55 -8.30
CA CYS A 142 -25.68 -12.53 -7.85
C CYS A 142 -24.59 -12.30 -8.88
N ALA A 143 -24.22 -13.32 -9.64
CA ALA A 143 -23.31 -13.20 -10.78
C ALA A 143 -23.81 -12.16 -11.80
N ARG A 144 -25.09 -12.20 -12.18
CA ARG A 144 -25.65 -11.23 -13.12
C ARG A 144 -25.69 -9.83 -12.51
N SER A 145 -26.13 -9.71 -11.27
CA SER A 145 -26.28 -8.42 -10.58
C SER A 145 -24.95 -7.73 -10.23
N LEU A 146 -23.91 -8.50 -9.88
CA LEU A 146 -22.64 -7.96 -9.39
C LEU A 146 -21.53 -7.94 -10.45
N LEU A 147 -21.55 -8.89 -11.39
CA LEU A 147 -20.45 -9.06 -12.35
C LEU A 147 -20.78 -8.51 -13.73
N MET A 148 -22.07 -8.39 -14.08
CA MET A 148 -22.52 -8.11 -15.47
C MET A 148 -23.52 -6.95 -15.61
N ALA A 149 -23.98 -6.36 -14.50
CA ALA A 149 -25.03 -5.34 -14.54
C ALA A 149 -24.56 -4.00 -15.13
N ASP A 150 -23.29 -3.64 -14.90
CA ASP A 150 -22.74 -2.35 -15.27
C ASP A 150 -21.69 -2.46 -16.39
N ARG A 151 -21.47 -1.34 -17.09
CA ARG A 151 -20.35 -1.18 -18.04
C ARG A 151 -18.99 -1.37 -17.37
N MET A 152 -18.89 -0.97 -16.10
CA MET A 152 -17.68 -1.11 -15.29
C MET A 152 -17.85 -2.30 -14.34
N GLN A 153 -17.12 -3.37 -14.60
CA GLN A 153 -17.22 -4.62 -13.84
C GLN A 153 -16.12 -4.67 -12.76
N ILE A 154 -16.24 -3.82 -11.74
CA ILE A 154 -15.15 -3.60 -10.76
C ILE A 154 -14.73 -4.89 -10.04
N VAL A 155 -15.69 -5.74 -9.66
CA VAL A 155 -15.42 -7.03 -9.00
C VAL A 155 -14.58 -7.94 -9.91
N VAL A 156 -14.93 -8.01 -11.20
CA VAL A 156 -14.21 -8.79 -12.21
C VAL A 156 -12.80 -8.22 -12.41
N ILE A 157 -12.68 -6.91 -12.63
CA ILE A 157 -11.40 -6.21 -12.86
C ILE A 157 -10.43 -6.44 -11.69
N LEU A 158 -10.92 -6.34 -10.44
CA LEU A 158 -10.09 -6.58 -9.25
C LEU A 158 -9.65 -8.05 -9.15
N SER A 159 -10.55 -9.00 -9.39
CA SER A 159 -10.22 -10.42 -9.39
C SER A 159 -9.15 -10.76 -10.44
N GLU A 160 -9.30 -10.24 -11.66
CA GLU A 160 -8.32 -10.41 -12.74
C GLU A 160 -6.97 -9.76 -12.41
N PHE A 161 -6.97 -8.59 -11.78
CA PHE A 161 -5.76 -7.93 -11.31
C PHE A 161 -5.01 -8.80 -10.29
N PHE A 162 -5.71 -9.34 -9.29
CA PHE A 162 -5.09 -10.21 -8.28
C PHE A 162 -4.57 -11.50 -8.92
N ASN A 163 -5.37 -12.15 -9.77
CA ASN A 163 -4.96 -13.38 -10.46
C ASN A 163 -3.72 -13.13 -11.33
N SER A 164 -3.75 -12.09 -12.16
CA SER A 164 -2.62 -11.71 -13.02
C SER A 164 -1.36 -11.40 -12.21
N THR A 165 -1.50 -10.72 -11.06
CA THR A 165 -0.37 -10.44 -10.16
C THR A 165 0.21 -11.74 -9.58
N TRP A 166 -0.65 -12.67 -9.16
CA TRP A 166 -0.25 -13.97 -8.63
C TRP A 166 0.48 -14.84 -9.67
N GLN A 167 -0.04 -14.87 -10.90
CA GLN A 167 0.59 -15.59 -12.02
C GLN A 167 1.94 -14.97 -12.41
N LYS A 168 2.02 -13.63 -12.51
CA LYS A 168 3.27 -12.92 -12.84
C LYS A 168 4.36 -13.13 -11.76
N ALA A 169 3.96 -13.26 -10.50
CA ALA A 169 4.87 -13.57 -9.40
C ALA A 169 5.31 -15.06 -9.38
N ASN A 170 4.73 -15.90 -10.24
CA ASN A 170 4.96 -17.33 -10.32
C ASN A 170 4.80 -18.04 -8.96
N CYS A 171 3.76 -17.65 -8.22
CA CYS A 171 3.51 -18.22 -6.88
C CYS A 171 2.90 -19.63 -6.92
N ALA A 172 2.39 -20.10 -8.07
CA ALA A 172 1.84 -21.44 -8.21
C ALA A 172 2.92 -22.54 -8.28
N SER A 173 4.17 -22.17 -8.55
CA SER A 173 5.29 -23.10 -8.72
C SER A 173 6.26 -23.11 -7.54
N LYS A 174 5.91 -22.50 -6.40
CA LYS A 174 6.77 -22.34 -5.22
C LYS A 174 6.04 -22.81 -3.97
#